data_AF-A0AA95G7Y3-F1
#
_entry.id   AF-A0AA95G7Y3-F1
#
_cell.length_a   1.000
_cell.length_b   1.000
_cell.length_c   1.000
_cell.angle_alpha   90.00
_cell.angle_beta   90.00
_cell.angle_gamma   90.00
#
_symmetry.space_group_name_H-M   'P 1'
#
loop_
_entity.id
_entity.type
_entity.pdbx_description
1 polymer ?
#
loop_
_entity_poly.entity_id
_entity_poly.type
_entity_poly.pdbx_seq_one_letter_code
_entity_poly.pdbx_strand_id
1 'polypeptide(L)'
;MQKLTLLSLLILLISATTPAEEGMPLEGITQETAYFLSSSIPEKTLVPLLKSAQAKGIPVYFNGLIDNSMEKTARYLLNLIQKYQVAGIQVDPLRFDYYGITQVPALVKRCGKTFDIVYGSVALEEGLTQITRHGACRDE
;
A
#
# COMPACT_ATOMS: atom_id res chain seq x y z
N MET A 1 63.75 21.06 12.95
CA MET A 1 63.52 20.47 14.29
C MET A 1 62.12 20.85 14.75
N GLN A 2 61.48 19.96 15.55
CA GLN A 2 60.17 20.08 16.21
C GLN A 2 58.99 19.50 15.41
N LYS A 3 58.80 18.17 15.48
CA LYS A 3 57.92 17.39 16.40
C LYS A 3 56.44 17.52 16.01
N LEU A 4 55.88 16.52 15.31
CA LEU A 4 55.22 15.33 15.85
C LEU A 4 53.88 15.64 16.54
N THR A 5 52.78 15.40 15.84
CA THR A 5 51.57 14.80 16.44
C THR A 5 50.82 14.01 15.37
N LEU A 6 51.04 12.70 15.41
CA LEU A 6 50.23 11.66 14.80
C LEU A 6 48.86 11.71 15.50
N LEU A 7 47.81 12.23 14.86
CA LEU A 7 46.44 12.01 15.32
C LEU A 7 45.82 10.92 14.45
N SER A 8 45.88 9.71 14.98
CA SER A 8 45.18 8.51 14.54
C SER A 8 43.68 8.78 14.38
N LEU A 9 43.22 8.96 13.14
CA LEU A 9 41.79 8.96 12.82
C LEU A 9 41.36 7.50 12.63
N LEU A 10 40.96 6.88 13.74
CA LEU A 10 40.28 5.59 13.76
C LEU A 10 38.91 5.78 13.11
N ILE A 11 38.79 5.52 11.81
CA ILE A 11 37.51 5.51 11.10
C ILE A 11 36.78 4.25 11.57
N LEU A 12 35.86 4.41 12.53
CA LEU A 12 34.90 3.37 12.89
C LEU A 12 34.06 3.04 11.65
N LEU A 13 34.20 1.82 11.15
CA LEU A 13 33.24 1.18 10.28
C LEU A 13 31.94 0.98 11.05
N ILE A 14 31.04 1.97 10.98
CA ILE A 14 29.65 1.79 11.41
C ILE A 14 29.01 0.95 10.30
N SER A 15 28.91 -0.36 10.54
CA SER A 15 27.98 -1.20 9.79
C SER A 15 26.59 -0.63 10.00
N ALA A 16 26.08 0.09 9.00
CA ALA A 16 24.66 0.40 8.91
C ALA A 16 23.94 -0.90 8.58
N THR A 17 23.71 -1.73 9.61
CA THR A 17 22.62 -2.69 9.57
C THR A 17 21.34 -1.86 9.60
N THR A 18 20.82 -1.54 8.41
CA THR A 18 19.44 -1.08 8.26
C THR A 18 18.54 -2.17 8.85
N PRO A 19 17.80 -1.91 9.93
CA PRO A 19 16.72 -2.80 10.33
C PRO A 19 15.76 -2.93 9.14
N ALA A 20 15.27 -4.14 8.89
CA ALA A 20 14.16 -4.33 7.96
C ALA A 20 13.05 -3.32 8.31
N GLU A 21 12.50 -2.63 7.30
CA GLU A 21 11.42 -1.67 7.50
C GLU A 21 10.19 -2.39 8.11
N GLU A 22 10.13 -2.45 9.43
CA GLU A 22 8.89 -2.63 10.17
C GLU A 22 8.00 -1.46 9.74
N GLY A 23 6.94 -1.77 8.98
CA GLY A 23 6.06 -0.79 8.38
C GLY A 23 5.63 0.27 9.38
N MET A 24 5.54 1.53 8.93
CA MET A 24 5.10 2.65 9.75
C MET A 24 3.85 2.25 10.54
N PRO A 25 3.81 2.44 11.88
CA PRO A 25 2.62 2.16 12.67
C PRO A 25 1.40 2.83 12.05
N LEU A 26 0.32 2.08 11.84
CA LEU A 26 -0.90 2.58 11.18
C LEU A 26 -1.48 3.78 11.91
N GLU A 27 -1.18 3.94 13.20
CA GLU A 27 -1.53 5.11 14.02
C GLU A 27 -0.89 6.43 13.55
N GLY A 28 0.23 6.38 12.83
CA GLY A 28 0.94 7.56 12.31
C GLY A 28 0.43 8.08 10.96
N ILE A 29 -0.42 7.31 10.28
CA ILE A 29 -0.91 7.66 8.95
C ILE A 29 -1.99 8.74 9.09
N THR A 30 -1.72 9.93 8.54
CA THR A 30 -2.67 11.06 8.55
C THR A 30 -3.17 11.43 7.17
N GLN A 31 -2.47 11.02 6.11
CA GLN A 31 -2.87 11.26 4.73
C GLN A 31 -2.64 9.97 3.95
N GLU A 32 -3.69 9.39 3.41
CA GLU A 32 -3.60 8.17 2.62
C GLU A 32 -4.69 8.14 1.55
N THR A 33 -4.34 7.67 0.37
CA THR A 33 -5.32 7.22 -0.63
C THR A 33 -4.89 5.84 -1.06
N ALA A 34 -5.76 4.86 -0.89
CA ALA A 34 -5.38 3.48 -1.08
C ALA A 34 -6.54 2.64 -1.61
N TYR A 35 -6.22 1.65 -2.43
CA TYR A 35 -7.22 0.77 -3.01
C TYR A 35 -7.10 -0.65 -2.44
N PHE A 36 -8.19 -1.12 -1.83
CA PHE A 36 -8.25 -2.40 -1.15
C PHE A 36 -8.92 -3.42 -2.07
N LEU A 37 -8.15 -4.44 -2.45
CA LEU A 37 -8.54 -5.47 -3.42
C LEU A 37 -8.26 -6.87 -2.85
N SER A 38 -8.78 -7.91 -3.50
CA SER A 38 -8.46 -9.30 -3.14
C SER A 38 -8.63 -10.25 -4.32
N SER A 39 -8.18 -11.50 -4.14
CA SER A 39 -8.33 -12.58 -5.12
C SER A 39 -9.77 -13.09 -5.24
N SER A 40 -10.70 -12.65 -4.38
CA SER A 40 -12.13 -12.96 -4.55
C SER A 40 -12.74 -12.20 -5.73
N ILE A 41 -12.09 -11.14 -6.20
CA ILE A 41 -12.47 -10.40 -7.41
C ILE A 41 -11.98 -11.18 -8.64
N PRO A 42 -12.87 -11.51 -9.60
CA PRO A 42 -12.46 -12.17 -10.83
C PRO A 42 -11.40 -11.38 -11.59
N GLU A 43 -10.39 -12.06 -12.17
CA GLU A 43 -9.26 -11.40 -12.87
C GLU A 43 -9.72 -10.37 -13.93
N LYS A 44 -10.78 -10.68 -14.68
CA LYS A 44 -11.35 -9.79 -15.71
C LYS A 44 -11.76 -8.42 -15.16
N THR A 45 -12.12 -8.36 -13.88
CA THR A 45 -12.49 -7.14 -13.16
C THR A 45 -11.29 -6.61 -12.38
N LEU A 46 -10.51 -7.48 -11.74
CA LEU A 46 -9.38 -7.08 -10.91
C LEU A 46 -8.27 -6.36 -11.71
N VAL A 47 -7.93 -6.85 -12.90
CA VAL A 47 -6.82 -6.30 -13.70
C VAL A 47 -7.06 -4.83 -14.11
N PRO A 48 -8.24 -4.44 -14.63
CA PRO A 48 -8.55 -3.02 -14.87
C PRO A 48 -8.43 -2.13 -13.63
N LEU A 49 -8.82 -2.64 -12.45
CA LEU A 49 -8.72 -1.91 -11.19
C LEU A 49 -7.26 -1.68 -10.78
N LEU A 50 -6.44 -2.73 -10.87
CA LEU A 50 -5.00 -2.66 -10.62
C LEU A 50 -4.31 -1.66 -11.55
N LYS A 51 -4.61 -1.71 -12.85
CA LYS A 51 -4.06 -0.78 -13.83
C LYS A 51 -4.47 0.66 -13.57
N SER A 52 -5.72 0.88 -13.15
CA SER A 52 -6.21 2.22 -12.80
C SER A 52 -5.48 2.79 -11.58
N ALA A 53 -5.28 1.97 -10.54
CA ALA A 53 -4.53 2.37 -9.35
C ALA A 53 -3.06 2.68 -9.68
N GLN A 54 -2.41 1.80 -10.45
CA GLN A 54 -1.05 2.00 -10.92
C GLN A 54 -0.89 3.29 -11.72
N ALA A 55 -1.79 3.58 -12.67
CA ALA A 55 -1.76 4.79 -13.47
C ALA A 55 -1.86 6.08 -12.63
N LYS A 56 -2.46 5.99 -11.44
CA LYS A 56 -2.59 7.10 -10.49
C LYS A 56 -1.53 7.12 -9.38
N GLY A 57 -0.66 6.13 -9.32
CA GLY A 57 0.26 5.96 -8.20
C GLY A 57 -0.45 5.69 -6.87
N ILE A 58 -1.68 5.17 -6.90
CA ILE A 58 -2.42 4.78 -5.70
C ILE A 58 -1.96 3.38 -5.28
N PRO A 59 -1.43 3.19 -4.06
CA PRO A 59 -1.05 1.87 -3.57
C PRO A 59 -2.26 0.95 -3.49
N VAL A 60 -2.04 -0.33 -3.84
CA VAL A 60 -3.02 -1.38 -3.69
C VAL A 60 -2.66 -2.25 -2.49
N TYR A 61 -3.60 -2.40 -1.56
CA TYR A 61 -3.49 -3.36 -0.47
C TYR A 61 -4.36 -4.58 -0.77
N PHE A 62 -3.73 -5.74 -0.73
CA PHE A 62 -4.35 -7.03 -1.02
C PHE A 62 -4.65 -7.76 0.28
N ASN A 63 -5.90 -8.21 0.44
CA ASN A 63 -6.31 -8.87 1.67
C ASN A 63 -5.71 -10.28 1.78
N GLY A 64 -4.86 -10.48 2.78
CA GLY A 64 -4.57 -11.78 3.38
C GLY A 64 -4.01 -12.86 2.45
N LEU A 65 -4.15 -14.11 2.91
CA LEU A 65 -3.59 -15.29 2.27
C LEU A 65 -4.67 -16.03 1.46
N ILE A 66 -4.32 -16.47 0.25
CA ILE A 66 -5.13 -17.43 -0.51
C ILE A 66 -5.04 -18.81 0.16
N ASP A 67 -6.18 -19.33 0.61
CA ASP A 67 -6.30 -20.59 1.36
C ASP A 67 -5.31 -20.69 2.54
N ASN A 68 -5.11 -19.61 3.29
CA ASN A 68 -4.14 -19.53 4.41
C ASN A 68 -2.68 -19.85 4.01
N SER A 69 -2.32 -19.69 2.72
CA SER A 69 -0.98 -19.97 2.21
C SER A 69 -0.31 -18.74 1.60
N MET A 70 0.81 -18.33 2.19
CA MET A 70 1.64 -17.27 1.59
C MET A 70 2.20 -17.65 0.23
N GLU A 71 2.56 -18.91 0.07
CA GLU A 71 3.11 -19.44 -1.17
C GLU A 71 2.08 -19.37 -2.32
N LYS A 72 0.81 -19.74 -2.07
CA LYS A 72 -0.27 -19.57 -3.05
C LYS A 72 -0.49 -18.10 -3.40
N THR A 73 -0.47 -17.24 -2.39
CA THR A 73 -0.65 -15.78 -2.56
C THR A 73 0.46 -15.18 -3.41
N ALA A 74 1.72 -15.50 -3.11
CA ALA A 74 2.87 -15.03 -3.86
C ALA A 74 2.82 -15.51 -5.32
N ARG A 75 2.51 -16.78 -5.57
CA ARG A 75 2.32 -17.30 -6.94
C ARG A 75 1.22 -16.57 -7.69
N TYR A 76 0.06 -16.36 -7.05
CA TYR A 76 -1.04 -15.65 -7.66
C TYR A 76 -0.64 -14.23 -8.08
N LEU A 77 0.00 -13.48 -7.17
CA LEU A 77 0.48 -12.12 -7.47
C LEU A 77 1.56 -12.10 -8.54
N LEU A 78 2.54 -13.01 -8.49
CA LEU A 78 3.57 -13.15 -9.51
C LEU A 78 2.96 -13.43 -10.90
N ASN A 79 1.97 -14.31 -10.97
CA ASN A 79 1.25 -14.60 -12.22
C ASN A 79 0.55 -13.35 -12.75
N LEU A 80 -0.11 -12.55 -11.90
CA LEU A 80 -0.73 -11.29 -12.31
C LEU A 80 0.30 -10.30 -12.87
N ILE A 81 1.42 -10.12 -12.16
CA ILE A 81 2.51 -9.22 -12.55
C ILE A 81 3.08 -9.64 -13.91
N GLN A 82 3.40 -10.92 -14.09
CA GLN A 82 3.98 -11.45 -15.32
C GLN A 82 3.00 -11.36 -16.51
N LYS A 83 1.74 -11.73 -16.29
CA LYS A 83 0.72 -11.81 -17.35
C LYS A 83 0.20 -10.45 -17.79
N TYR A 84 0.04 -9.52 -16.86
CA TYR A 84 -0.67 -8.25 -17.10
C TYR A 84 0.18 -7.00 -16.89
N GLN A 85 1.44 -7.15 -16.46
CA GLN A 85 2.37 -6.05 -16.18
C GLN A 85 1.83 -5.04 -15.16
N VAL A 86 1.10 -5.56 -14.16
CA VAL A 86 0.63 -4.77 -13.02
C VAL A 86 1.72 -4.67 -11.95
N ALA A 87 1.72 -3.59 -11.18
CA ALA A 87 2.67 -3.34 -10.10
C ALA A 87 2.01 -2.60 -8.92
N GLY A 88 2.77 -2.35 -7.83
CA GLY A 88 2.30 -1.55 -6.69
C GLY A 88 1.34 -2.28 -5.74
N ILE A 89 1.35 -3.61 -5.75
CA ILE A 89 0.51 -4.44 -4.88
C ILE A 89 1.29 -4.81 -3.63
N GLN A 90 0.70 -4.55 -2.46
CA GLN A 90 1.21 -4.92 -1.15
C GLN A 90 0.23 -5.87 -0.46
N VAL A 91 0.71 -6.92 0.19
CA VAL A 91 -0.14 -7.79 1.03
C VAL A 91 -0.12 -7.23 2.44
N ASP A 92 -1.25 -6.71 2.90
CA ASP A 92 -1.33 -6.02 4.19
C ASP A 92 -2.71 -6.22 4.85
N PRO A 93 -2.92 -7.35 5.56
CA PRO A 93 -4.17 -7.61 6.26
C PRO A 93 -4.41 -6.66 7.45
N LEU A 94 -3.35 -6.14 8.08
CA LEU A 94 -3.49 -5.24 9.22
C LEU A 94 -4.15 -3.92 8.81
N ARG A 95 -3.86 -3.45 7.60
CA ARG A 95 -4.51 -2.24 7.06
C ARG A 95 -5.98 -2.47 6.70
N PHE A 96 -6.39 -3.70 6.36
CA PHE A 96 -7.81 -4.04 6.25
C PHE A 96 -8.51 -3.94 7.61
N ASP A 97 -7.90 -4.51 8.65
CA ASP A 97 -8.44 -4.47 10.01
C ASP A 97 -8.54 -3.03 10.53
N TYR A 98 -7.51 -2.22 10.29
CA TYR A 98 -7.46 -0.82 10.71
C TYR A 98 -8.61 0.04 10.15
N TYR A 99 -8.91 -0.12 8.86
CA TYR A 99 -10.03 0.60 8.22
C TYR A 99 -11.37 -0.13 8.35
N GLY A 100 -11.42 -1.30 8.99
CA GLY A 100 -12.63 -2.11 9.13
C GLY A 100 -13.19 -2.62 7.78
N ILE A 101 -12.33 -2.87 6.80
CA ILE A 101 -12.73 -3.26 5.45
C ILE A 101 -13.10 -4.74 5.42
N THR A 102 -14.41 -5.00 5.30
CA THR A 102 -14.97 -6.36 5.25
C THR A 102 -15.41 -6.79 3.85
N GLN A 103 -15.41 -5.87 2.88
CA GLN A 103 -15.84 -6.09 1.51
C GLN A 103 -14.89 -5.42 0.53
N VAL A 104 -14.70 -6.02 -0.65
CA VAL A 104 -13.86 -5.50 -1.72
C VAL A 104 -14.63 -5.47 -3.04
N PRO A 105 -14.28 -4.56 -3.98
CA PRO A 105 -13.25 -3.53 -3.87
C PRO A 105 -13.67 -2.37 -2.94
N ALA A 106 -12.69 -1.72 -2.29
CA ALA A 106 -12.91 -0.57 -1.43
C ALA A 106 -11.82 0.50 -1.62
N LEU A 107 -12.19 1.72 -1.96
CA LEU A 107 -11.30 2.87 -2.04
C LEU A 107 -11.34 3.66 -0.72
N VAL A 108 -10.18 3.90 -0.13
CA VAL A 108 -10.05 4.72 1.08
C VAL A 108 -9.35 6.03 0.76
N LYS A 109 -9.85 7.13 1.34
CA LYS A 109 -9.12 8.39 1.48
C LYS A 109 -9.12 8.76 2.96
N ARG A 110 -7.95 8.91 3.55
CA ARG A 110 -7.75 9.40 4.92
C ARG A 110 -7.23 10.81 4.90
N CYS A 111 -7.79 11.67 5.74
CA CYS A 111 -7.41 13.06 5.93
C CYS A 111 -7.43 13.41 7.42
N GLY A 112 -6.24 13.53 8.01
CA GLY A 112 -6.04 13.69 9.44
C GLY A 112 -6.60 12.51 10.26
N LYS A 113 -7.66 12.80 11.02
CA LYS A 113 -8.31 11.84 11.94
C LYS A 113 -9.53 11.14 11.34
N THR A 114 -9.99 11.58 10.18
CA THR A 114 -11.16 11.02 9.50
C THR A 114 -10.75 10.30 8.22
N PHE A 115 -11.62 9.44 7.72
CA PHE A 115 -11.45 8.78 6.43
C PHE A 115 -12.81 8.50 5.79
N ASP A 116 -12.83 8.47 4.47
CA ASP A 116 -13.93 8.00 3.66
C ASP A 116 -13.62 6.62 3.08
N ILE A 117 -14.65 5.79 2.93
CA ILE A 117 -14.58 4.52 2.21
C ILE A 117 -15.66 4.48 1.14
N VAL A 118 -15.26 4.22 -0.10
CA VAL A 118 -16.17 3.94 -1.21
C VAL A 118 -16.08 2.47 -1.59
N TYR A 119 -17.19 1.75 -1.44
CA TYR A 119 -17.29 0.34 -1.81
C TYR A 119 -17.84 0.15 -3.22
N GLY A 120 -17.46 -0.99 -3.83
CA GLY A 120 -18.10 -1.51 -5.03
C GLY A 120 -17.36 -1.22 -6.33
N SER A 121 -17.84 -1.83 -7.41
CA SER A 121 -17.19 -1.88 -8.73
C SER A 121 -17.34 -0.60 -9.55
N VAL A 122 -17.30 0.58 -8.92
CA VAL A 122 -17.23 1.86 -9.63
C VAL A 122 -15.83 2.02 -10.24
N ALA A 123 -15.73 2.81 -11.31
CA ALA A 123 -14.42 3.22 -11.81
C ALA A 123 -13.66 3.98 -10.72
N LEU A 124 -12.34 3.79 -10.64
CA LEU A 124 -11.52 4.43 -9.60
C LEU A 124 -11.69 5.96 -9.57
N GLU A 125 -11.78 6.59 -10.74
CA GLU A 125 -12.06 8.03 -10.86
C GLU A 125 -13.42 8.44 -10.29
N GLU A 126 -14.44 7.61 -10.50
CA GLU A 126 -15.77 7.85 -9.96
C GLU A 126 -15.74 7.75 -8.44
N GLY A 127 -15.05 6.74 -7.89
CA GLY A 127 -14.87 6.62 -6.44
C GLY A 127 -14.15 7.83 -5.84
N LEU A 128 -13.07 8.32 -6.48
CA LEU A 128 -12.39 9.54 -6.08
C LEU A 128 -13.31 10.76 -6.16
N THR A 129 -14.11 10.86 -7.23
CA THR A 129 -15.09 11.94 -7.41
C THR A 129 -16.18 11.92 -6.35
N GLN A 130 -16.62 10.74 -5.90
CA GLN A 130 -17.59 10.62 -4.83
C GLN A 130 -17.04 11.16 -3.51
N ILE A 131 -15.77 10.87 -3.19
CA ILE A 131 -15.07 11.40 -2.02
C ILE A 131 -14.96 12.93 -2.11
N THR A 132 -14.48 13.47 -3.23
CA THR A 132 -14.29 14.92 -3.38
C THR A 132 -15.61 15.71 -3.40
N ARG A 133 -16.73 15.09 -3.77
CA ARG A 133 -18.03 15.77 -3.80
C ARG A 133 -18.82 15.65 -2.51
N HIS A 134 -18.74 14.51 -1.83
CA HIS A 134 -19.67 14.17 -0.75
C HIS A 134 -18.99 13.70 0.54
N GLY A 135 -17.72 13.31 0.49
CA GLY A 135 -16.97 12.73 1.60
C GLY A 135 -16.64 13.72 2.71
N ALA A 136 -16.13 13.19 3.81
CA ALA A 136 -15.51 13.94 4.89
C ALA A 136 -14.14 14.53 4.46
N CYS A 137 -13.44 13.87 3.53
CA CYS A 137 -12.15 14.29 2.98
C CYS A 137 -12.29 15.11 1.68
N ARG A 138 -13.39 15.85 1.51
CA ARG A 138 -13.69 16.57 0.27
C ARG A 138 -12.73 17.72 -0.07
N ASP A 139 -12.14 18.33 0.96
CA ASP A 139 -11.32 19.55 0.86
C ASP A 139 -9.80 19.25 0.83
N GLU A 140 -9.42 17.98 0.57
CA GLU A 140 -8.05 17.43 0.78
C GLU A 140 -7.45 16.72 -0.45
#